data_AF-A0AAD9GZC5-F1
#
_entry.id   AF-A0AAD9GZC5-F1
#
_cell.length_a   1.000
_cell.length_b   1.000
_cell.length_c   1.000
_cell.angle_alpha   90.00
_cell.angle_beta   90.00
_cell.angle_gamma   90.00
#
_symmetry.space_group_name_H-M   'P 1'
#
loop_
_entity.id
_entity.type
_entity.pdbx_description
1 polymer ?
#
loop_
_entity_poly.entity_id
_entity_poly.type
_entity_poly.pdbx_seq_one_letter_code
_entity_poly.pdbx_strand_id
1 'polypeptide(L)'
;MSGWVSAWLQGKGDGDEESKEAEGFATGGNALSGGAAPASADEIRRKRLQKLEEQQAAISANQNAICEKDDVVMTNPDTPDKKQRVEVVAAPAAPELPPKEVKKPKKHGLTPEVYVNDMLQRVLHVTLSPANSSAELLLLPQFAAQSDAENVLLSAANASEVLYSRVTMSPAELPGGAHHPLAAVAYLEQVFYRCRDEVQKLQSSFLRLPADKKQDAQECLSSIREMCINYSATALTDPEIFPFEAGTINVDALEKIVRLQTNPQTPEFVDGVVAVVEESGATLTIFAPIFQKLLSELFLINPPSLMSNFYNNMYILTVLCRNKALATAFTQIPGFLLTPGPPMTGRRLQDATALGLLLRFSCNQDPAITQMFTNITKRTKNDVDNSILTIRNKLDSVQTTVSDIFTLLLKAGGPAREQVLAWLEQAMQVNAERAKENPDANITATNGMFVNLTMVVSTCVFSASFRTSRVA
;
A
#
# COMPACT_ATOMS: atom_id res chain seq x y z
N MET A 1 -23.73 6.60 -0.28
CA MET A 1 -22.69 7.11 0.63
C MET A 1 -22.78 6.35 1.93
N SER A 2 -21.69 5.75 2.39
CA SER A 2 -21.63 5.00 3.65
C SER A 2 -21.85 5.93 4.85
N GLY A 3 -22.52 5.45 5.91
CA GLY A 3 -22.89 6.25 7.08
C GLY A 3 -21.71 6.97 7.77
N TRP A 4 -20.49 6.46 7.62
CA TRP A 4 -19.28 7.09 8.17
C TRP A 4 -18.84 8.34 7.40
N VAL A 5 -19.09 8.43 6.08
CA VAL A 5 -18.78 9.66 5.30
C VAL A 5 -19.69 10.79 5.78
N SER A 6 -20.95 10.48 6.08
CA SER A 6 -21.89 11.41 6.69
C SER A 6 -21.47 11.80 8.11
N ALA A 7 -21.04 10.85 8.95
CA ALA A 7 -20.56 11.13 10.31
C ALA A 7 -19.30 12.02 10.31
N TRP A 8 -18.37 11.78 9.39
CA TRP A 8 -17.18 12.61 9.20
C TRP A 8 -17.52 14.01 8.69
N LEU A 9 -18.34 14.13 7.64
CA LEU A 9 -18.79 15.44 7.12
C LEU A 9 -19.58 16.25 8.16
N GLN A 10 -20.27 15.57 9.08
CA GLN A 10 -21.03 16.21 10.16
C GLN A 10 -20.19 16.48 11.42
N GLY A 11 -18.96 15.95 11.51
CA GLY A 11 -18.12 16.09 12.70
C GLY A 11 -18.71 15.47 13.97
N LYS A 12 -19.64 14.53 13.86
CA LYS A 12 -20.30 13.89 15.02
C LYS A 12 -19.47 12.67 15.43
N GLY A 13 -18.65 12.83 16.47
CA GLY A 13 -18.12 11.68 17.21
C GLY A 13 -19.21 11.15 18.13
N ASP A 14 -19.40 9.82 18.18
CA ASP A 14 -20.29 9.19 19.16
C ASP A 14 -19.77 9.52 20.57
N GLY A 15 -20.46 10.44 21.23
CA GLY A 15 -20.15 10.92 22.57
C GLY A 15 -21.31 11.79 23.07
N ASP A 16 -22.11 11.19 23.94
CA ASP A 16 -23.02 11.81 24.91
C ASP A 16 -24.26 12.55 24.37
N GLU A 17 -25.29 11.78 23.99
CA GLU A 17 -26.68 12.24 24.12
C GLU A 17 -27.22 11.83 25.50
N GLU A 18 -27.02 12.67 26.51
CA GLU A 18 -27.83 12.65 27.73
C GLU A 18 -28.48 14.04 27.91
N SER A 19 -29.60 14.22 27.21
CA SER A 19 -30.48 15.39 27.41
C SER A 19 -31.48 15.05 28.51
N LYS A 20 -31.37 15.76 29.63
CA LYS A 20 -32.35 15.76 30.72
C LYS A 20 -33.72 16.25 30.22
N GLU A 21 -34.75 15.43 30.37
CA GLU A 21 -36.11 15.91 30.62
C GLU A 21 -36.67 15.18 31.84
N ALA A 22 -37.35 15.94 32.70
CA ALA A 22 -37.88 15.53 33.97
C ALA A 22 -39.40 15.31 33.90
N GLU A 23 -39.85 14.45 34.82
CA GLU A 23 -41.21 14.27 35.35
C GLU A 23 -42.19 13.34 34.62
N GLY A 24 -42.62 12.30 35.35
CA GLY A 24 -43.72 11.41 34.97
C GLY A 24 -43.74 10.09 35.74
N PHE A 25 -44.13 10.14 37.02
CA PHE A 25 -44.27 9.01 37.94
C PHE A 25 -45.40 8.04 37.50
N ALA A 26 -45.12 6.73 37.36
CA ALA A 26 -46.12 5.67 37.53
C ALA A 26 -45.48 4.29 37.77
N THR A 27 -45.81 3.74 38.93
CA THR A 27 -45.55 2.39 39.42
C THR A 27 -46.28 1.30 38.62
N GLY A 28 -45.63 0.15 38.40
CA GLY A 28 -46.32 -1.07 37.95
C GLY A 28 -45.33 -2.22 37.75
N GLY A 29 -45.21 -3.09 38.74
CA GLY A 29 -44.37 -4.27 38.67
C GLY A 29 -44.93 -5.35 37.74
N ASN A 30 -44.03 -6.13 37.14
CA ASN A 30 -44.26 -7.55 36.91
C ASN A 30 -42.93 -8.27 36.68
N ALA A 31 -42.71 -9.31 37.49
CA ALA A 31 -41.57 -10.21 37.42
C ALA A 31 -41.97 -11.47 36.66
N LEU A 32 -41.18 -11.89 35.66
CA LEU A 32 -41.10 -13.29 35.19
C LEU A 32 -39.68 -13.60 34.64
N SER A 33 -38.91 -14.31 35.47
CA SER A 33 -38.10 -15.51 35.20
C SER A 33 -37.54 -15.77 33.79
N GLY A 34 -36.22 -15.94 33.72
CA GLY A 34 -35.58 -16.90 32.82
C GLY A 34 -34.25 -16.43 32.20
N GLY A 35 -33.12 -16.67 32.85
CA GLY A 35 -31.82 -16.46 32.22
C GLY A 35 -30.65 -16.81 33.15
N ALA A 36 -29.88 -17.83 32.77
CA ALA A 36 -28.68 -18.28 33.48
C ALA A 36 -27.72 -17.13 33.78
N ALA A 37 -27.24 -17.05 35.03
CA ALA A 37 -26.26 -16.07 35.44
C ALA A 37 -24.98 -16.20 34.60
N PRO A 38 -24.46 -15.11 34.00
CA PRO A 38 -23.18 -15.13 33.33
C PRO A 38 -22.07 -15.40 34.37
N ALA A 39 -21.11 -16.27 34.03
CA ALA A 39 -19.98 -16.60 34.88
C ALA A 39 -19.30 -15.32 35.40
N SER A 40 -19.09 -15.24 36.71
CA SER A 40 -18.47 -14.09 37.37
C SER A 40 -17.11 -13.79 36.74
N ALA A 41 -16.78 -12.51 36.59
CA ALA A 41 -15.53 -12.03 36.02
C ALA A 41 -14.28 -12.67 36.66
N ASP A 42 -14.38 -13.09 37.91
CA ASP A 42 -13.32 -13.79 38.63
C ASP A 42 -13.08 -15.22 38.13
N GLU A 43 -14.11 -15.92 37.66
CA GLU A 43 -13.99 -17.25 37.08
C GLU A 43 -13.30 -17.19 35.71
N ILE A 44 -13.63 -16.16 34.92
CA ILE A 44 -12.97 -15.87 33.64
C ILE A 44 -11.50 -15.50 33.87
N ARG A 45 -11.20 -14.74 34.93
CA ARG A 45 -9.83 -14.36 35.29
C ARG A 45 -8.99 -15.57 35.72
N ARG A 46 -9.57 -16.48 36.52
CA ARG A 46 -8.90 -17.73 36.93
C ARG A 46 -8.62 -18.66 35.74
N LYS A 47 -9.59 -18.85 34.85
CA LYS A 47 -9.39 -19.67 33.64
C LYS A 47 -8.33 -19.09 32.70
N ARG A 48 -8.23 -17.75 32.60
CA ARG A 48 -7.18 -17.09 31.81
C ARG A 48 -5.79 -17.24 32.44
N LEU A 49 -5.69 -17.16 33.77
CA LEU A 49 -4.43 -17.32 34.51
C LEU A 49 -3.90 -18.75 34.41
N GLN A 50 -4.78 -19.75 34.57
CA GLN A 50 -4.42 -21.17 34.46
C GLN A 50 -3.91 -21.52 33.06
N LYS A 51 -4.56 -21.00 32.00
CA LYS A 51 -4.14 -21.21 30.62
C LYS A 51 -2.78 -20.56 30.30
N LEU A 52 -2.44 -19.47 31.00
CA LEU A 52 -1.17 -18.78 30.85
C LEU A 52 -0.03 -19.56 31.53
N GLU A 53 -0.30 -20.14 32.71
CA GLU A 53 0.65 -21.04 33.40
C GLU A 53 0.92 -22.32 32.59
N GLU A 54 -0.11 -22.91 31.97
CA GLU A 54 0.04 -24.08 31.09
C GLU A 54 0.87 -23.76 29.83
N GLN A 55 0.70 -22.56 29.26
CA GLN A 55 1.54 -22.09 28.14
C GLN A 55 2.99 -21.84 28.57
N GLN A 56 3.21 -21.31 29.78
CA GLN A 56 4.56 -21.06 30.29
C GLN A 56 5.30 -22.37 30.54
N ALA A 57 4.62 -23.39 31.08
CA ALA A 57 5.19 -24.72 31.30
C ALA A 57 5.56 -25.43 29.98
N ALA A 58 4.76 -25.26 28.92
CA ALA A 58 5.06 -25.82 27.60
C ALA A 58 6.30 -25.16 26.94
N ILE A 59 6.55 -23.87 27.19
CA ILE A 59 7.72 -23.16 26.67
C ILE A 59 9.00 -23.62 27.38
N SER A 60 8.95 -23.83 28.71
CA SER A 60 10.11 -24.33 29.47
C SER A 60 10.47 -25.79 29.15
N ALA A 61 9.50 -26.63 28.79
CA ALA A 61 9.76 -28.01 28.35
C ALA A 61 10.48 -28.08 26.99
N ASN A 62 10.23 -27.12 26.09
CA ASN A 62 10.83 -27.09 24.74
C ASN A 62 12.25 -26.51 24.70
N GLN A 63 12.67 -25.72 25.70
CA GLN A 63 14.03 -25.17 25.77
C GLN A 63 15.07 -26.17 26.30
N ASN A 64 14.66 -27.17 27.09
CA ASN A 64 15.57 -28.19 27.62
C ASN A 64 15.90 -29.34 26.64
N ALA A 65 15.24 -29.41 25.48
CA ALA A 65 15.47 -30.45 24.48
C ALA A 65 16.50 -30.08 23.39
N ILE A 66 17.01 -28.84 23.37
CA ILE A 66 17.84 -28.30 22.27
C ILE A 66 19.32 -28.10 22.70
N CYS A 67 19.70 -28.41 23.94
CA CYS A 67 21.03 -28.10 24.48
C CYS A 67 21.98 -29.30 24.70
N GLU A 68 21.77 -30.42 24.00
CA GLU A 68 22.76 -31.51 23.96
C GLU A 68 23.05 -31.92 22.50
N LYS A 69 23.99 -31.21 21.86
CA LYS A 69 24.99 -31.76 20.92
C LYS A 69 25.93 -30.67 20.40
N ASP A 70 27.21 -31.03 20.45
CA ASP A 70 28.36 -30.49 19.70
C ASP A 70 29.08 -29.21 20.19
N ASP A 71 30.04 -29.43 21.10
CA ASP A 71 31.19 -28.58 21.38
C ASP A 71 32.44 -29.11 20.63
N VAL A 72 32.90 -28.45 19.56
CA VAL A 72 34.34 -28.43 19.14
C VAL A 72 34.68 -27.12 18.39
N VAL A 73 34.98 -26.08 19.17
CA VAL A 73 36.19 -25.22 19.19
C VAL A 73 37.15 -25.17 17.95
N MET A 74 37.34 -23.93 17.44
CA MET A 74 38.57 -23.24 16.92
C MET A 74 38.85 -23.02 15.41
N THR A 75 38.66 -21.74 15.03
CA THR A 75 39.59 -20.78 14.36
C THR A 75 40.24 -21.08 13.00
N ASN A 76 39.91 -20.20 12.05
CA ASN A 76 40.70 -19.75 10.89
C ASN A 76 41.99 -19.02 11.33
N PRO A 77 43.09 -18.96 10.52
CA PRO A 77 43.12 -18.10 9.32
C PRO A 77 44.03 -18.51 8.12
N ASP A 78 43.73 -17.87 6.99
CA ASP A 78 44.58 -17.37 5.89
C ASP A 78 45.55 -18.26 5.06
N THR A 79 45.34 -18.17 3.73
CA THR A 79 46.19 -18.52 2.56
C THR A 79 47.42 -17.59 2.40
N PRO A 80 48.35 -17.68 1.39
CA PRO A 80 48.44 -18.51 0.15
C PRO A 80 49.86 -19.04 -0.28
N ASP A 81 49.89 -19.75 -1.42
CA ASP A 81 50.95 -19.82 -2.48
C ASP A 81 52.26 -20.64 -2.32
N LYS A 82 52.44 -21.71 -3.15
CA LYS A 82 53.45 -21.82 -4.26
C LYS A 82 53.67 -23.23 -4.88
N LYS A 83 53.98 -23.16 -6.19
CA LYS A 83 54.45 -24.10 -7.25
C LYS A 83 55.48 -25.21 -6.93
N GLN A 84 55.37 -26.34 -7.67
CA GLN A 84 56.40 -27.14 -8.45
C GLN A 84 55.92 -28.61 -8.54
N ARG A 85 55.73 -29.34 -9.66
CA ARG A 85 56.45 -29.71 -10.91
C ARG A 85 57.49 -30.89 -10.80
N VAL A 86 57.03 -32.12 -11.17
CA VAL A 86 57.61 -33.22 -12.03
C VAL A 86 58.82 -34.03 -11.44
N GLU A 87 58.87 -35.38 -11.37
CA GLU A 87 59.06 -36.45 -12.40
C GLU A 87 58.73 -37.88 -11.88
N VAL A 88 58.02 -38.75 -12.63
CA VAL A 88 58.45 -39.97 -13.42
C VAL A 88 58.66 -41.24 -12.56
N VAL A 89 58.01 -42.40 -12.82
CA VAL A 89 58.57 -43.58 -13.55
C VAL A 89 57.48 -44.63 -13.90
N ALA A 90 57.52 -45.08 -15.17
CA ALA A 90 57.22 -46.38 -15.82
C ALA A 90 55.83 -47.08 -15.81
N ALA A 91 55.44 -47.49 -17.02
CA ALA A 91 54.41 -48.46 -17.45
C ALA A 91 55.05 -49.86 -17.67
N PRO A 92 54.42 -50.90 -18.28
CA PRO A 92 53.03 -51.08 -18.76
C PRO A 92 52.40 -52.49 -18.49
N ALA A 93 51.07 -52.62 -18.64
CA ALA A 93 50.40 -53.79 -19.23
C ALA A 93 48.94 -53.45 -19.57
N ALA A 94 48.50 -53.84 -20.76
CA ALA A 94 47.14 -53.66 -21.32
C ALA A 94 46.47 -55.05 -21.47
N PRO A 95 45.23 -55.18 -22.00
CA PRO A 95 44.01 -54.38 -21.87
C PRO A 95 42.77 -55.24 -21.53
N GLU A 96 41.69 -54.66 -20.98
CA GLU A 96 40.33 -55.23 -21.12
C GLU A 96 39.26 -54.11 -21.03
N LEU A 97 38.40 -54.02 -22.05
CA LEU A 97 37.20 -53.16 -22.16
C LEU A 97 36.01 -53.81 -21.42
N PRO A 98 35.02 -53.10 -20.83
CA PRO A 98 33.98 -52.31 -21.56
C PRO A 98 33.33 -51.17 -20.70
N PRO A 99 32.12 -50.62 -20.98
CA PRO A 99 31.44 -50.24 -22.23
C PRO A 99 31.14 -48.72 -22.34
N LYS A 100 30.69 -48.31 -23.54
CA LYS A 100 30.24 -46.96 -23.92
C LYS A 100 29.20 -46.34 -22.96
N GLU A 101 29.51 -45.18 -22.39
CA GLU A 101 28.51 -44.27 -21.84
C GLU A 101 27.74 -43.54 -22.96
N VAL A 102 26.43 -43.55 -22.80
CA VAL A 102 25.44 -42.85 -23.62
C VAL A 102 25.65 -41.34 -23.48
N LYS A 103 25.93 -40.66 -24.59
CA LYS A 103 25.93 -39.20 -24.65
C LYS A 103 24.55 -38.68 -24.29
N LYS A 104 24.45 -37.95 -23.17
CA LYS A 104 23.30 -37.10 -22.84
C LYS A 104 23.00 -36.17 -24.04
N PRO A 105 21.73 -35.97 -24.42
CA PRO A 105 21.40 -35.14 -25.56
C PRO A 105 21.81 -33.69 -25.26
N LYS A 106 22.53 -33.10 -26.21
CA LYS A 106 22.86 -31.67 -26.23
C LYS A 106 21.56 -30.87 -26.17
N LYS A 107 21.42 -30.00 -25.14
CA LYS A 107 20.40 -28.94 -25.12
C LYS A 107 20.49 -28.19 -26.46
N HIS A 108 19.49 -28.37 -27.31
CA HIS A 108 19.34 -27.56 -28.51
C HIS A 108 19.18 -26.10 -28.05
N GLY A 109 19.86 -25.17 -28.74
CA GLY A 109 19.75 -23.75 -28.41
C GLY A 109 18.29 -23.30 -28.50
N LEU A 110 17.85 -22.47 -27.55
CA LEU A 110 16.55 -21.81 -27.62
C LEU A 110 16.47 -21.07 -28.96
N THR A 111 15.55 -21.48 -29.83
CA THR A 111 15.23 -20.69 -31.01
C THR A 111 14.60 -19.36 -30.55
N PRO A 112 14.81 -18.25 -31.27
CA PRO A 112 14.25 -16.95 -30.88
C PRO A 112 12.74 -16.96 -30.65
N GLU A 113 12.02 -17.72 -31.48
CA GLU A 113 10.55 -17.87 -31.40
C GLU A 113 10.11 -18.59 -30.11
N VAL A 114 10.81 -19.65 -29.72
CA VAL A 114 10.54 -20.37 -28.46
C VAL A 114 10.84 -19.48 -27.26
N TYR A 115 11.93 -18.71 -27.30
CA TYR A 115 12.22 -17.75 -26.25
C TYR A 115 11.11 -16.71 -26.08
N VAL A 116 10.64 -16.10 -27.18
CA VAL A 116 9.58 -15.10 -27.16
C VAL A 116 8.27 -15.71 -26.65
N ASN A 117 7.94 -16.92 -27.09
CA ASN A 117 6.79 -17.65 -26.55
C ASN A 117 6.90 -17.81 -25.04
N ASP A 118 8.02 -18.36 -24.54
CA ASP A 118 8.18 -18.62 -23.10
C ASP A 118 8.18 -17.32 -22.28
N MET A 119 8.75 -16.25 -22.84
CA MET A 119 8.71 -14.91 -22.25
C MET A 119 7.26 -14.41 -22.13
N LEU A 120 6.47 -14.49 -23.20
CA LEU A 120 5.08 -14.05 -23.17
C LEU A 120 4.21 -14.92 -22.26
N GLN A 121 4.46 -16.24 -22.18
CA GLN A 121 3.78 -17.12 -21.22
C GLN A 121 4.09 -16.69 -19.78
N ARG A 122 5.35 -16.35 -19.46
CA ARG A 122 5.73 -15.83 -18.14
C ARG A 122 5.13 -14.45 -17.84
N VAL A 123 4.97 -13.58 -18.82
CA VAL A 123 4.43 -12.23 -18.60
C VAL A 123 2.92 -12.27 -18.40
N LEU A 124 2.22 -13.00 -19.25
CA LEU A 124 0.76 -13.05 -19.29
C LEU A 124 0.18 -14.16 -18.40
N HIS A 125 0.99 -15.12 -17.92
CA HIS A 125 0.51 -16.29 -17.18
C HIS A 125 -0.57 -17.08 -17.94
N VAL A 126 -0.42 -17.15 -19.27
CA VAL A 126 -1.30 -17.90 -20.17
C VAL A 126 -0.48 -18.81 -21.07
N THR A 127 -1.11 -19.87 -21.56
CA THR A 127 -0.52 -20.77 -22.55
C THR A 127 -1.54 -21.12 -23.62
N LEU A 128 -1.06 -21.32 -24.86
CA LEU A 128 -1.88 -21.75 -25.99
C LEU A 128 -1.75 -23.26 -26.25
N SER A 129 -0.78 -23.93 -25.60
CA SER A 129 -0.55 -25.36 -25.75
C SER A 129 -1.10 -26.11 -24.52
N PRO A 130 -1.99 -27.10 -24.71
CA PRO A 130 -2.50 -27.91 -23.60
C PRO A 130 -1.40 -28.61 -22.80
N ALA A 131 -0.26 -28.93 -23.44
CA ALA A 131 0.86 -29.62 -22.81
C ALA A 131 1.58 -28.79 -21.73
N ASN A 132 1.50 -27.45 -21.82
CA ASN A 132 2.16 -26.53 -20.91
C ASN A 132 1.20 -25.97 -19.85
N SER A 133 -0.06 -26.41 -19.83
CA SER A 133 -1.03 -25.97 -18.85
C SER A 133 -0.62 -26.41 -17.44
N SER A 134 -0.63 -25.48 -16.50
CA SER A 134 -0.24 -25.73 -15.12
C SER A 134 -1.07 -24.83 -14.18
N ALA A 135 -0.89 -24.98 -12.86
CA ALA A 135 -1.54 -24.10 -11.89
C ALA A 135 -1.16 -22.62 -12.07
N GLU A 136 -0.01 -22.33 -12.70
CA GLU A 136 0.49 -20.97 -12.94
C GLU A 136 0.12 -20.44 -14.34
N LEU A 137 0.00 -21.33 -15.33
CA LEU A 137 -0.28 -20.98 -16.73
C LEU A 137 -1.70 -21.40 -17.14
N LEU A 138 -2.57 -20.41 -17.35
CA LEU A 138 -3.94 -20.63 -17.78
C LEU A 138 -4.00 -20.97 -19.28
N LEU A 139 -4.64 -22.08 -19.63
CA LEU A 139 -4.88 -22.46 -21.02
C LEU A 139 -6.00 -21.60 -21.63
N LEU A 140 -5.77 -21.05 -22.82
CA LEU A 140 -6.80 -20.36 -23.61
C LEU A 140 -7.26 -21.25 -24.78
N PRO A 141 -8.31 -22.07 -24.60
CA PRO A 141 -8.72 -23.09 -25.59
C PRO A 141 -9.18 -22.49 -26.93
N GLN A 142 -9.70 -21.26 -26.94
CA GLN A 142 -10.18 -20.56 -28.12
C GLN A 142 -9.08 -20.35 -29.18
N PHE A 143 -7.83 -20.18 -28.75
CA PHE A 143 -6.68 -20.04 -29.66
C PHE A 143 -6.06 -21.40 -30.02
N ALA A 144 -6.25 -22.42 -29.17
CA ALA A 144 -5.82 -23.78 -29.46
C ALA A 144 -6.72 -24.47 -30.50
N ALA A 145 -8.01 -24.11 -30.55
CA ALA A 145 -9.00 -24.74 -31.43
C ALA A 145 -9.10 -24.13 -32.84
N GLN A 146 -8.59 -22.92 -33.06
CA GLN A 146 -8.73 -22.18 -34.32
C GLN A 146 -7.63 -22.46 -35.36
N SER A 147 -6.58 -23.21 -35.01
CA SER A 147 -5.44 -23.44 -35.91
C SER A 147 -5.20 -24.93 -36.12
N ASP A 148 -5.14 -25.36 -37.39
CA ASP A 148 -4.73 -26.72 -37.79
C ASP A 148 -3.23 -27.00 -37.52
N ALA A 149 -2.48 -26.02 -37.02
CA ALA A 149 -1.08 -26.15 -36.65
C ALA A 149 -0.92 -26.78 -35.26
N GLU A 150 -0.17 -27.88 -35.16
CA GLU A 150 0.02 -28.67 -33.93
C GLU A 150 0.59 -27.89 -32.73
N ASN A 151 1.12 -26.66 -32.89
CA ASN A 151 1.59 -25.82 -31.78
C ASN A 151 1.50 -24.31 -32.12
N VAL A 152 0.39 -23.66 -31.80
CA VAL A 152 0.29 -22.19 -31.86
C VAL A 152 1.17 -21.59 -30.76
N LEU A 153 2.18 -20.80 -31.14
CA LEU A 153 3.08 -20.12 -30.20
C LEU A 153 2.59 -18.70 -29.90
N LEU A 154 2.88 -18.22 -28.69
CA LEU A 154 2.73 -16.80 -28.38
C LEU A 154 3.81 -15.99 -29.10
N SER A 155 3.39 -14.90 -29.73
CA SER A 155 4.25 -14.00 -30.48
C SER A 155 3.77 -12.56 -30.35
N ALA A 156 4.57 -11.60 -30.81
CA ALA A 156 4.16 -10.20 -30.84
C ALA A 156 2.86 -9.95 -31.63
N ALA A 157 2.55 -10.81 -32.62
CA ALA A 157 1.38 -10.65 -33.47
C ALA A 157 0.06 -11.00 -32.77
N ASN A 158 0.08 -11.91 -31.78
CA ASN A 158 -1.14 -12.37 -31.09
C ASN A 158 -1.20 -11.94 -29.61
N ALA A 159 -0.14 -11.31 -29.07
CA ALA A 159 -0.08 -10.91 -27.67
C ALA A 159 -1.22 -9.97 -27.24
N SER A 160 -1.62 -9.04 -28.11
CA SER A 160 -2.70 -8.09 -27.84
C SER A 160 -4.06 -8.77 -27.73
N GLU A 161 -4.38 -9.66 -28.67
CA GLU A 161 -5.62 -10.43 -28.70
C GLU A 161 -5.71 -11.40 -27.51
N VAL A 162 -4.59 -12.06 -27.19
CA VAL A 162 -4.47 -12.95 -26.03
C VAL A 162 -4.69 -12.19 -24.72
N LEU A 163 -4.07 -11.00 -24.56
CA LEU A 163 -4.29 -10.17 -23.38
C LEU A 163 -5.75 -9.74 -23.27
N TYR A 164 -6.35 -9.23 -24.35
CA TYR A 164 -7.76 -8.84 -24.38
C TYR A 164 -8.68 -9.99 -23.99
N SER A 165 -8.47 -11.17 -24.60
CA SER A 165 -9.26 -12.36 -24.33
C SER A 165 -9.13 -12.82 -22.88
N ARG A 166 -7.94 -12.71 -22.28
CA ARG A 166 -7.73 -13.04 -20.86
C ARG A 166 -8.47 -12.09 -19.91
N VAL A 167 -8.56 -10.80 -20.23
CA VAL A 167 -9.20 -9.80 -19.36
C VAL A 167 -10.73 -9.81 -19.50
N THR A 168 -11.24 -10.21 -20.67
CA THR A 168 -12.68 -10.34 -20.97
C THR A 168 -13.25 -11.73 -20.70
N MET A 169 -12.44 -12.65 -20.18
CA MET A 169 -12.83 -14.02 -19.87
C MET A 169 -13.81 -14.09 -18.69
N SER A 170 -14.77 -15.00 -18.77
CA SER A 170 -15.80 -15.17 -17.73
C SER A 170 -15.16 -15.51 -16.36
N PRO A 171 -15.63 -14.91 -15.25
CA PRO A 171 -15.12 -15.18 -13.90
C PRO A 171 -15.09 -16.66 -13.50
N ALA A 172 -16.00 -17.47 -14.03
CA ALA A 172 -16.09 -18.90 -13.75
C ALA A 172 -14.89 -19.70 -14.28
N GLU A 173 -14.23 -19.19 -15.33
CA GLU A 173 -13.10 -19.83 -16.01
C GLU A 173 -11.75 -19.36 -15.44
N LEU A 174 -11.77 -18.37 -14.53
CA LEU A 174 -10.57 -17.80 -13.94
C LEU A 174 -10.09 -18.58 -12.71
N PRO A 175 -8.78 -18.52 -12.40
CA PRO A 175 -8.27 -19.01 -11.12
C PRO A 175 -9.02 -18.37 -9.94
N GLY A 176 -9.56 -19.19 -9.04
CA GLY A 176 -10.44 -18.76 -7.94
C GLY A 176 -11.94 -18.99 -8.20
N GLY A 177 -12.31 -19.25 -9.45
CA GLY A 177 -13.68 -19.50 -9.89
C GLY A 177 -14.63 -18.33 -9.62
N ALA A 178 -15.93 -18.57 -9.78
CA ALA A 178 -16.96 -17.54 -9.59
C ALA A 178 -17.03 -16.96 -8.16
N HIS A 179 -16.49 -17.66 -7.16
CA HIS A 179 -16.54 -17.23 -5.76
C HIS A 179 -15.44 -16.25 -5.36
N HIS A 180 -14.28 -16.29 -6.04
CA HIS A 180 -13.15 -15.39 -5.77
C HIS A 180 -12.52 -14.92 -7.08
N PRO A 181 -13.26 -14.16 -7.90
CA PRO A 181 -12.74 -13.65 -9.16
C PRO A 181 -11.51 -12.77 -8.94
N LEU A 182 -10.47 -13.00 -9.75
CA LEU A 182 -9.34 -12.07 -9.84
C LEU A 182 -9.75 -10.84 -10.65
N ALA A 183 -9.74 -9.66 -10.01
CA ALA A 183 -10.02 -8.39 -10.66
C ALA A 183 -9.11 -8.16 -11.88
N ALA A 184 -9.65 -7.59 -12.96
CA ALA A 184 -8.88 -7.24 -14.15
C ALA A 184 -7.69 -6.34 -13.80
N VAL A 185 -7.93 -5.28 -13.02
CA VAL A 185 -6.87 -4.34 -12.59
C VAL A 185 -5.77 -5.04 -11.80
N ALA A 186 -6.11 -5.98 -10.90
CA ALA A 186 -5.13 -6.73 -10.13
C ALA A 186 -4.27 -7.66 -11.02
N TYR A 187 -4.87 -8.27 -12.03
CA TYR A 187 -4.11 -9.07 -13.00
C TYR A 187 -3.19 -8.20 -13.85
N LEU A 188 -3.71 -7.09 -14.39
CA LEU A 188 -2.98 -6.17 -15.26
C LEU A 188 -1.79 -5.51 -14.57
N GLU A 189 -1.92 -5.17 -13.29
CA GLU A 189 -0.83 -4.64 -12.47
C GLU A 189 0.33 -5.64 -12.35
N GLN A 190 0.04 -6.93 -12.14
CA GLN A 190 1.07 -7.97 -12.11
C GLN A 190 1.72 -8.18 -13.49
N VAL A 191 0.93 -8.16 -14.57
CA VAL A 191 1.48 -8.23 -15.95
C VAL A 191 2.43 -7.06 -16.19
N PHE A 192 2.03 -5.84 -15.81
CA PHE A 192 2.84 -4.64 -15.96
C PHE A 192 4.21 -4.76 -15.27
N TYR A 193 4.27 -5.33 -14.06
CA TYR A 193 5.54 -5.59 -13.36
C TYR A 193 6.39 -6.65 -14.05
N ARG A 194 5.77 -7.77 -14.45
CA ARG A 194 6.48 -8.85 -15.14
C ARG A 194 7.09 -8.41 -16.47
N CYS A 195 6.43 -7.49 -17.19
CA CYS A 195 7.02 -6.88 -18.38
C CYS A 195 8.36 -6.19 -18.08
N ARG A 196 8.46 -5.44 -16.98
CA ARG A 196 9.72 -4.77 -16.61
C ARG A 196 10.80 -5.77 -16.24
N ASP A 197 10.45 -6.82 -15.52
CA ASP A 197 11.39 -7.86 -15.12
C ASP A 197 11.94 -8.60 -16.35
N GLU A 198 11.09 -8.90 -17.34
CA GLU A 198 11.55 -9.49 -18.60
C GLU A 198 12.38 -8.50 -19.45
N VAL A 199 12.07 -7.19 -19.44
CA VAL A 199 12.94 -6.18 -20.09
C VAL A 199 14.34 -6.19 -19.47
N GLN A 200 14.46 -6.29 -18.15
CA GLN A 200 15.77 -6.40 -17.49
C GLN A 200 16.51 -7.70 -17.89
N LYS A 201 15.78 -8.82 -18.04
CA LYS A 201 16.36 -10.08 -18.53
C LYS A 201 16.82 -9.97 -19.99
N LEU A 202 16.08 -9.27 -20.85
CA LEU A 202 16.46 -9.03 -22.25
C LEU A 202 17.77 -8.23 -22.37
N GLN A 203 17.98 -7.30 -21.44
CA GLN A 203 19.20 -6.47 -21.34
C GLN A 203 20.40 -7.25 -20.77
N SER A 204 20.20 -8.45 -20.24
CA SER A 204 21.28 -9.28 -19.70
C SER A 204 22.28 -9.69 -20.78
N SER A 205 23.57 -9.57 -20.45
CA SER A 205 24.67 -10.02 -21.31
C SER A 205 24.71 -11.55 -21.51
N PHE A 206 24.04 -12.30 -20.62
CA PHE A 206 23.95 -13.76 -20.70
C PHE A 206 22.92 -14.25 -21.71
N LEU A 207 21.96 -13.40 -22.11
CA LEU A 207 20.95 -13.76 -23.09
C LEU A 207 21.49 -13.62 -24.51
N ARG A 208 21.63 -14.77 -25.18
CA ARG A 208 22.06 -14.86 -26.59
C ARG A 208 20.84 -14.87 -27.51
N LEU A 209 20.36 -13.67 -27.83
CA LEU A 209 19.30 -13.44 -28.82
C LEU A 209 19.82 -12.40 -29.84
N PRO A 210 19.51 -12.53 -31.14
CA PRO A 210 19.83 -11.52 -32.16
C PRO A 210 19.32 -10.12 -31.78
N ALA A 211 20.04 -9.07 -32.16
CA ALA A 211 19.74 -7.70 -31.73
C ALA A 211 18.39 -7.19 -32.24
N ASP A 212 18.05 -7.53 -33.48
CA ASP A 212 16.73 -7.30 -34.09
C ASP A 212 15.63 -7.96 -33.26
N LYS A 213 15.79 -9.24 -32.89
CA LYS A 213 14.79 -9.96 -32.10
C LYS A 213 14.67 -9.47 -30.66
N LYS A 214 15.77 -8.97 -30.07
CA LYS A 214 15.72 -8.29 -28.77
C LYS A 214 14.90 -7.01 -28.84
N GLN A 215 15.09 -6.23 -29.90
CA GLN A 215 14.35 -4.98 -30.12
C GLN A 215 12.86 -5.27 -30.33
N ASP A 216 12.52 -6.20 -31.23
CA ASP A 216 11.14 -6.64 -31.47
C ASP A 216 10.43 -7.07 -30.16
N ALA A 217 11.14 -7.85 -29.32
CA ALA A 217 10.61 -8.32 -28.04
C ALA A 217 10.43 -7.17 -27.03
N GLN A 218 11.36 -6.21 -26.99
CA GLN A 218 11.26 -5.05 -26.11
C GLN A 218 10.09 -4.14 -26.52
N GLU A 219 9.87 -3.91 -27.81
CA GLU A 219 8.73 -3.15 -28.33
C GLU A 219 7.40 -3.85 -28.01
N CYS A 220 7.36 -5.18 -28.17
CA CYS A 220 6.21 -5.98 -27.76
C CYS A 220 5.89 -5.83 -26.26
N LEU A 221 6.89 -5.93 -25.38
CA LEU A 221 6.69 -5.74 -23.94
C LEU A 221 6.26 -4.30 -23.58
N SER A 222 6.76 -3.29 -24.30
CA SER A 222 6.32 -1.90 -24.13
C SER A 222 4.86 -1.74 -24.50
N SER A 223 4.44 -2.31 -25.63
CA SER A 223 3.05 -2.30 -26.07
C SER A 223 2.13 -2.99 -25.05
N ILE A 224 2.53 -4.14 -24.50
CA ILE A 224 1.77 -4.83 -23.44
C ILE A 224 1.64 -3.95 -22.19
N ARG A 225 2.69 -3.23 -21.77
CA ARG A 225 2.61 -2.31 -20.62
C ARG A 225 1.61 -1.19 -20.84
N GLU A 226 1.62 -0.58 -22.03
CA GLU A 226 0.65 0.46 -22.40
C GLU A 226 -0.78 -0.10 -22.40
N MET A 227 -0.98 -1.30 -22.96
CA MET A 227 -2.28 -2.00 -22.91
C MET A 227 -2.74 -2.28 -21.47
N CYS A 228 -1.83 -2.63 -20.56
CA CYS A 228 -2.17 -2.85 -19.15
C CYS A 228 -2.71 -1.59 -18.49
N ILE A 229 -2.11 -0.43 -18.79
CA ILE A 229 -2.58 0.87 -18.31
C ILE A 229 -3.96 1.18 -18.90
N ASN A 230 -4.11 1.09 -20.22
CA ASN A 230 -5.34 1.42 -20.93
C ASN A 230 -6.51 0.54 -20.49
N TYR A 231 -6.33 -0.79 -20.45
CA TYR A 231 -7.37 -1.70 -19.99
C TYR A 231 -7.69 -1.54 -18.50
N SER A 232 -6.72 -1.16 -17.66
CA SER A 232 -7.00 -0.85 -16.25
C SER A 232 -7.84 0.41 -16.13
N ALA A 233 -7.54 1.45 -16.91
CA ALA A 233 -8.35 2.66 -16.96
C ALA A 233 -9.77 2.36 -17.46
N THR A 234 -9.91 1.63 -18.58
CA THR A 234 -11.22 1.18 -19.09
C THR A 234 -11.98 0.35 -18.06
N ALA A 235 -11.32 -0.52 -17.31
CA ALA A 235 -11.95 -1.34 -16.26
C ALA A 235 -12.47 -0.51 -15.07
N LEU A 236 -11.98 0.72 -14.91
CA LEU A 236 -12.38 1.67 -13.88
C LEU A 236 -13.43 2.67 -14.37
N THR A 237 -13.38 3.06 -15.66
CA THR A 237 -14.31 4.03 -16.26
C THR A 237 -15.56 3.36 -16.83
N ASP A 238 -15.38 2.22 -17.49
CA ASP A 238 -16.41 1.50 -18.26
C ASP A 238 -16.47 0.03 -17.80
N PRO A 239 -16.90 -0.23 -16.56
CA PRO A 239 -16.87 -1.57 -15.98
C PRO A 239 -17.74 -2.59 -16.75
N GLU A 240 -18.73 -2.12 -17.50
CA GLU A 240 -19.63 -2.95 -18.32
C GLU A 240 -18.92 -3.72 -19.45
N ILE A 241 -17.74 -3.27 -19.86
CA ILE A 241 -16.93 -3.93 -20.90
C ILE A 241 -16.36 -5.26 -20.39
N PHE A 242 -16.24 -5.41 -19.08
CA PHE A 242 -15.66 -6.60 -18.46
C PHE A 242 -16.76 -7.47 -17.85
N PRO A 243 -16.62 -8.81 -17.88
CA PRO A 243 -17.67 -9.74 -17.48
C PRO A 243 -17.91 -9.79 -15.95
N PHE A 244 -17.22 -8.95 -15.18
CA PHE A 244 -17.47 -8.76 -13.76
C PHE A 244 -18.69 -7.83 -13.62
N GLU A 245 -19.89 -8.40 -13.61
CA GLU A 245 -21.16 -7.65 -13.49
C GLU A 245 -21.07 -6.56 -12.40
N ALA A 246 -21.16 -5.29 -12.82
CA ALA A 246 -21.48 -4.09 -12.04
C ALA A 246 -21.06 -4.08 -10.55
N GLY A 247 -19.79 -4.39 -10.28
CA GLY A 247 -19.23 -4.45 -8.92
C GLY A 247 -18.05 -3.49 -8.71
N THR A 248 -17.69 -3.26 -7.44
CA THR A 248 -16.54 -2.42 -7.06
C THR A 248 -15.19 -3.12 -7.18
N ILE A 249 -15.14 -4.36 -7.68
CA ILE A 249 -13.96 -5.23 -7.60
C ILE A 249 -12.69 -4.61 -8.19
N ASN A 250 -12.78 -3.91 -9.32
CA ASN A 250 -11.64 -3.24 -9.95
C ASN A 250 -11.20 -2.00 -9.15
N VAL A 251 -12.15 -1.26 -8.56
CA VAL A 251 -11.88 -0.12 -7.69
C VAL A 251 -11.25 -0.59 -6.37
N ASP A 252 -11.74 -1.69 -5.80
CA ASP A 252 -11.21 -2.31 -4.58
C ASP A 252 -9.78 -2.86 -4.83
N ALA A 253 -9.54 -3.44 -6.01
CA ALA A 253 -8.21 -3.84 -6.43
C ALA A 253 -7.25 -2.65 -6.57
N LEU A 254 -7.69 -1.56 -7.20
CA LEU A 254 -6.91 -0.32 -7.29
C LEU A 254 -6.60 0.25 -5.90
N GLU A 255 -7.59 0.30 -5.01
CA GLU A 255 -7.41 0.76 -3.63
C GLU A 255 -6.34 -0.06 -2.91
N LYS A 256 -6.38 -1.39 -3.06
CA LYS A 256 -5.39 -2.31 -2.48
C LYS A 256 -3.99 -2.07 -3.05
N ILE A 257 -3.86 -1.91 -4.37
CA ILE A 257 -2.59 -1.60 -5.04
C ILE A 257 -2.01 -0.29 -4.49
N VAL A 258 -2.83 0.76 -4.45
CA VAL A 258 -2.45 2.09 -3.94
C VAL A 258 -2.01 2.02 -2.48
N ARG A 259 -2.69 1.24 -1.63
CA ARG A 259 -2.37 1.15 -0.19
C ARG A 259 -1.13 0.32 0.12
N LEU A 260 -0.95 -0.80 -0.56
CA LEU A 260 0.10 -1.74 -0.23
C LEU A 260 1.45 -1.36 -0.83
N GLN A 261 1.47 -0.66 -1.98
CA GLN A 261 2.70 -0.26 -2.68
C GLN A 261 3.71 -1.43 -2.75
N THR A 262 3.24 -2.63 -3.08
CA THR A 262 4.01 -3.87 -2.95
C THR A 262 5.21 -3.93 -3.89
N ASN A 263 5.22 -3.14 -4.96
CA ASN A 263 6.29 -3.12 -5.95
C ASN A 263 6.83 -1.68 -6.12
N PRO A 264 8.15 -1.49 -6.31
CA PRO A 264 8.71 -0.18 -6.62
C PRO A 264 8.13 0.50 -7.87
N GLN A 265 7.52 -0.27 -8.78
CA GLN A 265 6.86 0.22 -10.00
C GLN A 265 5.39 0.60 -9.79
N THR A 266 4.82 0.38 -8.61
CA THR A 266 3.43 0.73 -8.32
C THR A 266 3.13 2.21 -8.63
N PRO A 267 3.98 3.19 -8.26
CA PRO A 267 3.74 4.59 -8.61
C PRO A 267 3.68 4.83 -10.13
N GLU A 268 4.56 4.20 -10.91
CA GLU A 268 4.58 4.34 -12.38
C GLU A 268 3.29 3.78 -13.01
N PHE A 269 2.82 2.63 -12.53
CA PHE A 269 1.56 2.05 -12.97
C PHE A 269 0.38 2.96 -12.64
N VAL A 270 0.29 3.44 -11.39
CA VAL A 270 -0.79 4.33 -10.95
C VAL A 270 -0.75 5.65 -11.73
N ASP A 271 0.42 6.24 -11.95
CA ASP A 271 0.58 7.47 -12.74
C ASP A 271 0.11 7.28 -14.19
N GLY A 272 0.43 6.14 -14.80
CA GLY A 272 -0.07 5.79 -16.13
C GLY A 272 -1.60 5.68 -16.17
N VAL A 273 -2.20 4.97 -15.20
CA VAL A 273 -3.67 4.85 -15.11
C VAL A 273 -4.31 6.21 -14.88
N VAL A 274 -3.75 7.05 -14.02
CA VAL A 274 -4.24 8.41 -13.76
C VAL A 274 -4.21 9.25 -15.02
N ALA A 275 -3.17 9.17 -15.85
CA ALA A 275 -3.09 9.94 -17.09
C ALA A 275 -4.26 9.63 -18.04
N VAL A 276 -4.59 8.34 -18.22
CA VAL A 276 -5.71 7.92 -19.07
C VAL A 276 -7.07 8.28 -18.44
N VAL A 277 -7.20 8.09 -17.13
CA VAL A 277 -8.42 8.44 -16.40
C VAL A 277 -8.67 9.96 -16.38
N GLU A 278 -7.62 10.77 -16.37
CA GLU A 278 -7.72 12.22 -16.43
C GLU A 278 -8.30 12.70 -17.76
N GLU A 279 -7.92 12.08 -18.88
CA GLU A 279 -8.49 12.36 -20.20
C GLU A 279 -10.01 12.10 -20.25
N SER A 280 -10.48 11.10 -19.49
CA SER A 280 -11.92 10.78 -19.35
C SER A 280 -12.66 11.65 -18.33
N GLY A 281 -11.97 12.48 -17.56
CA GLY A 281 -12.55 13.30 -16.48
C GLY A 281 -13.02 12.51 -15.25
N ALA A 282 -12.67 11.22 -15.12
CA ALA A 282 -13.13 10.34 -14.05
C ALA A 282 -12.21 10.30 -12.81
N THR A 283 -11.12 11.07 -12.79
CA THR A 283 -10.10 11.05 -11.73
C THR A 283 -10.68 11.26 -10.33
N LEU A 284 -11.55 12.26 -10.17
CA LEU A 284 -12.18 12.54 -8.88
C LEU A 284 -13.09 11.37 -8.45
N THR A 285 -13.91 10.84 -9.35
CA THR A 285 -14.83 9.74 -9.07
C THR A 285 -14.10 8.49 -8.60
N ILE A 286 -12.97 8.16 -9.22
CA ILE A 286 -12.20 6.94 -8.90
C ILE A 286 -11.34 7.12 -7.63
N PHE A 287 -10.68 8.27 -7.46
CA PHE A 287 -9.71 8.45 -6.37
C PHE A 287 -10.29 9.12 -5.11
N ALA A 288 -11.41 9.85 -5.18
CA ALA A 288 -12.02 10.45 -4.00
C ALA A 288 -12.37 9.41 -2.92
N PRO A 289 -12.96 8.24 -3.23
CA PRO A 289 -13.22 7.21 -2.22
C PRO A 289 -11.94 6.71 -1.54
N ILE A 290 -10.84 6.58 -2.27
CA ILE A 290 -9.54 6.16 -1.73
C ILE A 290 -9.02 7.20 -0.74
N PHE A 291 -9.05 8.48 -1.11
CA PHE A 291 -8.67 9.59 -0.21
C PHE A 291 -9.54 9.63 1.04
N GLN A 292 -10.87 9.53 0.88
CA GLN A 292 -11.80 9.54 1.99
C GLN A 292 -11.56 8.37 2.95
N LYS A 293 -11.25 7.17 2.44
CA LYS A 293 -10.94 6.00 3.27
C LYS A 293 -9.63 6.16 4.05
N LEU A 294 -8.61 6.74 3.43
CA LEU A 294 -7.35 7.06 4.11
C LEU A 294 -7.57 8.10 5.23
N LEU A 295 -8.34 9.15 4.94
CA LEU A 295 -8.66 10.21 5.90
C LEU A 295 -9.58 9.72 7.03
N SER A 296 -10.54 8.84 6.76
CA SER A 296 -11.41 8.31 7.80
C SER A 296 -10.68 7.42 8.79
N GLU A 297 -9.71 6.64 8.33
CA GLU A 297 -8.82 5.89 9.23
C GLU A 297 -7.97 6.82 10.10
N LEU A 298 -7.55 7.99 9.58
CA LEU A 298 -6.92 9.02 10.41
C LEU A 298 -7.91 9.57 11.43
N PHE A 299 -9.15 9.87 11.02
CA PHE A 299 -10.22 10.40 11.86
C PHE A 299 -10.57 9.48 13.03
N LEU A 300 -10.65 8.16 12.78
CA LEU A 300 -10.98 7.14 13.78
C LEU A 300 -9.98 7.03 14.93
N ILE A 301 -8.77 7.59 14.78
CA ILE A 301 -7.79 7.68 15.86
C ILE A 301 -8.19 8.84 16.78
N ASN A 302 -9.00 8.53 17.79
CA ASN A 302 -9.50 9.48 18.77
C ASN A 302 -9.30 8.91 20.20
N PRO A 303 -8.54 9.57 21.09
CA PRO A 303 -7.80 10.81 20.86
C PRO A 303 -6.64 10.64 19.84
N PRO A 304 -6.27 11.69 19.09
CA PRO A 304 -5.08 11.65 18.23
C PRO A 304 -3.83 11.29 19.04
N SER A 305 -3.03 10.37 18.53
CA SER A 305 -1.79 9.95 19.20
C SER A 305 -0.66 9.73 18.20
N LEU A 306 0.52 10.30 18.48
CA LEU A 306 1.75 10.10 17.72
C LEU A 306 2.25 8.65 17.77
N MET A 307 1.78 7.86 18.74
CA MET A 307 2.16 6.45 18.87
C MET A 307 1.28 5.51 18.04
N SER A 308 0.23 6.02 17.40
CA SER A 308 -0.67 5.21 16.57
C SER A 308 -0.09 4.87 15.19
N ASN A 309 -0.69 3.88 14.52
CA ASN A 309 -0.23 3.37 13.22
C ASN A 309 -0.82 4.15 12.02
N PHE A 310 -0.69 5.48 12.02
CA PHE A 310 -1.25 6.35 10.96
C PHE A 310 -0.24 6.79 9.91
N TYR A 311 1.06 6.59 10.17
CA TYR A 311 2.16 7.02 9.30
C TYR A 311 2.06 6.45 7.89
N ASN A 312 1.60 5.20 7.75
CA ASN A 312 1.39 4.59 6.44
C ASN A 312 0.36 5.38 5.62
N ASN A 313 -0.76 5.76 6.23
CA ASN A 313 -1.81 6.52 5.52
C ASN A 313 -1.31 7.89 5.08
N MET A 314 -0.52 8.58 5.91
CA MET A 314 0.11 9.83 5.52
C MET A 314 1.15 9.65 4.40
N TYR A 315 1.92 8.56 4.45
CA TYR A 315 2.87 8.22 3.39
C TYR A 315 2.14 7.99 2.05
N ILE A 316 1.08 7.18 2.04
CA ILE A 316 0.29 6.92 0.83
C ILE A 316 -0.34 8.21 0.29
N LEU A 317 -0.92 9.05 1.15
CA LEU A 317 -1.43 10.37 0.75
C LEU A 317 -0.33 11.23 0.09
N THR A 318 0.88 11.21 0.65
CA THR A 318 2.02 11.94 0.09
C THR A 318 2.41 11.40 -1.28
N VAL A 319 2.47 10.07 -1.46
CA VAL A 319 2.76 9.43 -2.74
C VAL A 319 1.73 9.82 -3.79
N LEU A 320 0.44 9.75 -3.46
CA LEU A 320 -0.64 10.14 -4.39
C LEU A 320 -0.57 11.61 -4.79
N CYS A 321 -0.33 12.51 -3.83
CA CYS A 321 -0.20 13.95 -4.09
C CYS A 321 1.04 14.34 -4.93
N ARG A 322 1.99 13.42 -5.19
CA ARG A 322 3.09 13.70 -6.13
C ARG A 322 2.60 13.85 -7.56
N ASN A 323 1.53 13.15 -7.91
CA ASN A 323 0.84 13.33 -9.18
C ASN A 323 -0.07 14.58 -9.09
N LYS A 324 0.07 15.50 -10.05
CA LYS A 324 -0.66 16.79 -10.02
C LYS A 324 -2.17 16.62 -10.20
N ALA A 325 -2.60 15.65 -11.00
CA ALA A 325 -4.02 15.37 -11.22
C ALA A 325 -4.65 14.84 -9.92
N LEU A 326 -3.96 13.93 -9.23
CA LEU A 326 -4.39 13.40 -7.94
C LEU A 326 -4.36 14.45 -6.83
N ALA A 327 -3.33 15.31 -6.79
CA ALA A 327 -3.29 16.45 -5.87
C ALA A 327 -4.47 17.40 -6.10
N THR A 328 -4.82 17.66 -7.35
CA THR A 328 -5.99 18.48 -7.70
C THR A 328 -7.29 17.80 -7.26
N ALA A 329 -7.45 16.50 -7.55
CA ALA A 329 -8.60 15.72 -7.09
C ALA A 329 -8.72 15.70 -5.56
N PHE A 330 -7.60 15.59 -4.84
CA PHE A 330 -7.56 15.65 -3.37
C PHE A 330 -8.14 16.95 -2.82
N THR A 331 -7.88 18.09 -3.47
CA THR A 331 -8.45 19.38 -3.06
C THR A 331 -9.94 19.54 -3.35
N GLN A 332 -10.52 18.65 -4.16
CA GLN A 332 -11.92 18.69 -4.57
C GLN A 332 -12.79 17.69 -3.80
N ILE A 333 -12.21 16.86 -2.93
CA ILE A 333 -13.00 15.91 -2.14
C ILE A 333 -13.94 16.66 -1.18
N PRO A 334 -15.14 16.13 -0.91
CA PRO A 334 -15.98 16.58 0.20
C PRO A 334 -15.16 16.58 1.48
N GLY A 335 -15.22 17.64 2.29
CA GLY A 335 -14.44 17.76 3.52
C GLY A 335 -12.98 18.23 3.31
N PHE A 336 -12.61 18.72 2.12
CA PHE A 336 -11.35 19.48 1.99
C PHE A 336 -11.46 20.84 2.69
N LEU A 337 -12.49 21.63 2.34
CA LEU A 337 -12.86 22.86 3.04
C LEU A 337 -13.94 22.61 4.09
N LEU A 338 -14.01 23.48 5.09
CA LEU A 338 -15.09 23.46 6.06
C LEU A 338 -16.40 23.88 5.39
N THR A 339 -17.42 23.03 5.43
CA THR A 339 -18.74 23.35 4.90
C THR A 339 -19.38 24.48 5.73
N PRO A 340 -19.86 25.56 5.08
CA PRO A 340 -20.55 26.65 5.76
C PRO A 340 -21.72 26.17 6.62
N GLY A 341 -21.72 26.55 7.89
CA GLY A 341 -22.80 26.26 8.84
C GLY A 341 -22.32 26.31 10.29
N PRO A 342 -23.18 26.66 11.25
CA PRO A 342 -22.81 26.66 12.66
C PRO A 342 -22.61 25.21 13.18
N PRO A 343 -21.61 24.96 14.07
CA PRO A 343 -20.61 25.91 14.54
C PRO A 343 -19.41 26.00 13.57
N MET A 344 -18.99 27.21 13.19
CA MET A 344 -17.76 27.44 12.42
C MET A 344 -16.59 27.67 13.39
N THR A 345 -16.03 26.58 13.91
CA THR A 345 -15.01 26.61 14.97
C THR A 345 -13.70 26.02 14.49
N GLY A 346 -12.59 26.45 15.10
CA GLY A 346 -11.29 25.84 14.92
C GLY A 346 -11.27 24.35 15.26
N ARG A 347 -12.04 23.95 16.28
CA ARG A 347 -12.17 22.53 16.63
C ARG A 347 -12.80 21.71 15.49
N ARG A 348 -13.88 22.20 14.90
CA ARG A 348 -14.53 21.52 13.77
C ARG A 348 -13.65 21.55 12.52
N LEU A 349 -12.95 22.64 12.24
CA LEU A 349 -11.98 22.69 11.14
C LEU A 349 -10.91 21.59 11.29
N GLN A 350 -10.37 21.39 12.50
CA GLN A 350 -9.40 20.35 12.76
C GLN A 350 -9.94 18.94 12.47
N ASP A 351 -11.15 18.63 12.94
CA ASP A 351 -11.67 17.26 12.95
C ASP A 351 -12.54 16.92 11.72
N ALA A 352 -13.03 17.93 10.98
CA ALA A 352 -13.91 17.76 9.82
C ALA A 352 -13.25 18.11 8.47
N THR A 353 -11.98 18.56 8.45
CA THR A 353 -11.28 18.86 7.19
C THR A 353 -10.08 17.96 6.95
N ALA A 354 -9.80 17.64 5.68
CA ALA A 354 -8.71 16.76 5.28
C ALA A 354 -7.33 17.24 5.81
N LEU A 355 -7.01 18.52 5.64
CA LEU A 355 -5.76 19.10 6.13
C LEU A 355 -5.74 19.24 7.66
N GLY A 356 -6.89 19.49 8.28
CA GLY A 356 -7.05 19.48 9.74
C GLY A 356 -6.68 18.12 10.35
N LEU A 357 -7.17 17.03 9.74
CA LEU A 357 -6.89 15.66 10.17
C LEU A 357 -5.41 15.30 10.06
N LEU A 358 -4.71 15.82 9.06
CA LEU A 358 -3.27 15.61 8.91
C LEU A 358 -2.47 16.39 9.96
N LEU A 359 -2.90 17.61 10.29
CA LEU A 359 -2.20 18.50 11.22
C LEU A 359 -2.43 18.17 12.70
N ARG A 360 -3.49 17.46 13.06
CA ARG A 360 -3.89 17.28 14.48
C ARG A 360 -2.97 16.39 15.32
N PHE A 361 -2.15 15.54 14.69
CA PHE A 361 -1.27 14.61 15.41
C PHE A 361 -0.09 15.36 16.05
N SER A 362 -0.05 15.40 17.37
CA SER A 362 0.97 16.13 18.13
C SER A 362 1.19 15.50 19.51
N CYS A 363 2.15 16.03 20.27
CA CYS A 363 2.41 15.61 21.65
C CYS A 363 1.34 16.08 22.64
N ASN A 364 0.55 17.09 22.27
CA ASN A 364 -0.39 17.73 23.17
C ASN A 364 -1.59 16.81 23.43
N GLN A 365 -1.86 16.49 24.69
CA GLN A 365 -2.96 15.62 25.13
C GLN A 365 -2.91 14.18 24.59
N ASP A 366 -1.73 13.69 24.18
CA ASP A 366 -1.54 12.30 23.77
C ASP A 366 -1.40 11.39 25.02
N PRO A 367 -2.34 10.44 25.25
CA PRO A 367 -2.29 9.56 26.42
C PRO A 367 -1.04 8.67 26.43
N ALA A 368 -0.57 8.22 25.26
CA ALA A 368 0.59 7.36 25.16
C ALA A 368 1.86 8.11 25.57
N ILE A 369 1.99 9.38 25.17
CA ILE A 369 3.10 10.24 25.59
C ILE A 369 3.03 10.54 27.09
N THR A 370 1.83 10.78 27.62
CA THR A 370 1.64 10.99 29.07
C THR A 370 2.13 9.79 29.88
N GLN A 371 1.89 8.56 29.39
CA GLN A 371 2.37 7.33 30.01
C GLN A 371 3.91 7.22 29.98
N MET A 372 4.57 7.70 28.93
CA MET A 372 6.04 7.69 28.84
C MET A 372 6.72 8.51 29.95
N PHE A 373 6.04 9.52 30.51
CA PHE A 373 6.59 10.36 31.58
C PHE A 373 5.93 10.11 32.94
N THR A 374 5.12 9.05 33.06
CA THR A 374 4.58 8.64 34.37
C THR A 374 5.73 8.15 35.27
N ASN A 375 5.70 8.54 36.55
CA ASN A 375 6.74 8.24 37.54
C ASN A 375 8.14 8.75 37.15
N ILE A 376 8.24 9.93 36.54
CA ILE A 376 9.52 10.49 36.05
C ILE A 376 10.63 10.55 37.11
N THR A 377 10.28 10.76 38.39
CA THR A 377 11.25 10.79 39.50
C THR A 377 11.92 9.44 39.78
N LYS A 378 11.36 8.34 39.28
CA LYS A 378 11.92 6.98 39.39
C LYS A 378 12.67 6.54 38.14
N ARG A 379 12.66 7.35 37.08
CA ARG A 379 13.29 7.03 35.80
C ARG A 379 14.73 7.54 35.76
N THR A 380 15.57 6.85 35.01
CA THR A 380 16.93 7.33 34.75
C THR A 380 16.89 8.47 33.74
N LYS A 381 17.88 9.37 33.78
CA LYS A 381 18.02 10.43 32.79
C LYS A 381 18.05 9.90 31.36
N ASN A 382 18.76 8.78 31.13
CA ASN A 382 18.88 8.17 29.82
C ASN A 382 17.52 7.67 29.28
N ASP A 383 16.66 7.11 30.12
CA ASP A 383 15.30 6.68 29.72
C ASP A 383 14.42 7.88 29.31
N VAL A 384 14.50 8.98 30.06
CA VAL A 384 13.80 10.23 29.75
C VAL A 384 14.31 10.83 28.45
N ASP A 385 15.63 10.89 28.25
CA ASP A 385 16.25 11.42 27.02
C ASP A 385 15.86 10.60 25.79
N ASN A 386 15.82 9.26 25.89
CA ASN A 386 15.37 8.37 24.83
C ASN A 386 13.89 8.56 24.49
N SER A 387 13.04 8.75 25.51
CA SER A 387 11.62 9.05 25.33
C SER A 387 11.41 10.37 24.58
N ILE A 388 12.14 11.41 24.98
CA ILE A 388 12.12 12.72 24.30
C ILE A 388 12.59 12.60 22.85
N LEU A 389 13.67 11.87 22.59
CA LEU A 389 14.20 11.67 21.24
C LEU A 389 13.18 10.96 20.34
N THR A 390 12.52 9.93 20.85
CA THR A 390 11.48 9.20 20.10
C THR A 390 10.31 10.10 19.73
N ILE A 391 9.85 10.93 20.67
CA ILE A 391 8.76 11.89 20.43
C ILE A 391 9.17 12.92 19.39
N ARG A 392 10.39 13.47 19.48
CA ARG A 392 10.91 14.44 18.51
C ARG A 392 10.98 13.85 17.11
N ASN A 393 11.54 12.65 16.95
CA ASN A 393 11.63 11.98 15.64
C ASN A 393 10.24 11.73 15.04
N LYS A 394 9.28 11.31 15.87
CA LYS A 394 7.89 11.09 15.45
C LYS A 394 7.19 12.39 15.04
N LEU A 395 7.38 13.47 15.79
CA LEU A 395 6.81 14.77 15.46
C LEU A 395 7.44 15.36 14.19
N ASP A 396 8.76 15.25 14.04
CA ASP A 396 9.50 15.67 12.85
C ASP A 396 9.02 14.94 11.59
N SER A 397 8.77 13.62 11.70
CA SER A 397 8.18 12.84 10.61
C SER A 397 6.79 13.34 10.20
N VAL A 398 5.92 13.66 11.17
CA VAL A 398 4.59 14.25 10.89
C VAL A 398 4.76 15.60 10.20
N GLN A 399 5.56 16.51 10.76
CA GLN A 399 5.74 17.86 10.24
C GLN A 399 6.33 17.87 8.84
N THR A 400 7.33 17.02 8.58
CA THR A 400 7.92 16.82 7.24
C THR A 400 6.85 16.34 6.26
N THR A 401 6.11 15.30 6.62
CA THR A 401 5.11 14.70 5.73
C THR A 401 3.97 15.68 5.41
N VAL A 402 3.45 16.41 6.40
CA VAL A 402 2.42 17.42 6.13
C VAL A 402 2.96 18.58 5.31
N SER A 403 4.20 19.03 5.56
CA SER A 403 4.83 20.10 4.78
C SER A 403 5.02 19.70 3.31
N ASP A 404 5.38 18.43 3.06
CA ASP A 404 5.46 17.87 1.72
C ASP A 404 4.10 17.86 1.04
N ILE A 405 3.05 17.37 1.71
CA ILE A 405 1.69 17.38 1.17
C ILE A 405 1.26 18.80 0.80
N PHE A 406 1.37 19.78 1.70
CA PHE A 406 1.03 21.17 1.40
C PHE A 406 1.82 21.71 0.22
N THR A 407 3.12 21.45 0.17
CA THR A 407 4.00 21.88 -0.93
C THR A 407 3.59 21.27 -2.26
N LEU A 408 3.21 19.99 -2.27
CA LEU A 408 2.72 19.30 -3.46
C LEU A 408 1.39 19.89 -3.94
N LEU A 409 0.43 20.12 -3.04
CA LEU A 409 -0.87 20.72 -3.39
C LEU A 409 -0.70 22.15 -3.95
N LEU A 410 0.15 22.98 -3.34
CA LEU A 410 0.44 24.34 -3.83
C LEU A 410 1.13 24.38 -5.21
N LYS A 411 1.82 23.29 -5.57
CA LYS A 411 2.54 23.11 -6.85
C LYS A 411 1.71 22.37 -7.92
N ALA A 412 0.59 21.77 -7.56
CA ALA A 412 -0.21 20.96 -8.48
C ALA A 412 -0.84 21.77 -9.60
N GLY A 413 -1.30 22.99 -9.32
CA GLY A 413 -1.91 23.89 -10.31
C GLY A 413 -2.63 25.07 -9.65
N GLY A 414 -3.25 25.93 -10.47
CA GLY A 414 -4.07 27.06 -10.01
C GLY A 414 -5.23 26.62 -9.09
N PRO A 415 -6.11 25.70 -9.55
CA PRO A 415 -7.27 25.27 -8.77
C PRO A 415 -6.90 24.68 -7.40
N ALA A 416 -5.92 23.77 -7.36
CA ALA A 416 -5.47 23.15 -6.11
C ALA A 416 -4.86 24.18 -5.14
N ARG A 417 -4.06 25.12 -5.67
CA ARG A 417 -3.46 26.19 -4.87
C ARG A 417 -4.52 27.09 -4.25
N GLU A 418 -5.54 27.49 -5.01
CA GLU A 418 -6.64 28.33 -4.53
C GLU A 418 -7.39 27.65 -3.39
N GLN A 419 -7.67 26.35 -3.50
CA GLN A 419 -8.31 25.58 -2.43
C GLN A 419 -7.45 25.53 -1.16
N VAL A 420 -6.14 25.31 -1.29
CA VAL A 420 -5.23 25.32 -0.12
C VAL A 420 -5.19 26.71 0.54
N LEU A 421 -5.15 27.79 -0.25
CA LEU A 421 -5.18 29.16 0.28
C LEU A 421 -6.51 29.47 0.97
N ALA A 422 -7.63 29.04 0.39
CA ALA A 422 -8.95 29.15 1.01
C ALA A 422 -9.03 28.38 2.34
N TRP A 423 -8.42 27.18 2.41
CA TRP A 423 -8.35 26.43 3.66
C TRP A 423 -7.52 27.17 4.71
N LEU A 424 -6.37 27.75 4.34
CA LEU A 424 -5.54 28.55 5.24
C LEU A 424 -6.27 29.79 5.75
N GLU A 425 -7.03 30.46 4.89
CA GLU A 425 -7.90 31.58 5.27
C GLU A 425 -8.96 31.14 6.29
N GLN A 426 -9.68 30.05 6.01
CA GLN A 426 -10.63 29.47 6.96
C GLN A 426 -9.95 29.14 8.28
N ALA A 427 -8.76 28.55 8.25
CA ALA A 427 -8.01 28.16 9.44
C ALA A 427 -7.66 29.35 10.32
N MET A 428 -7.32 30.51 9.74
CA MET A 428 -7.11 31.75 10.51
C MET A 428 -8.42 32.30 11.06
N GLN A 429 -9.45 32.39 10.23
CA GLN A 429 -10.73 33.01 10.62
C GLN A 429 -11.42 32.29 11.78
N VAL A 430 -11.55 30.96 11.70
CA VAL A 430 -12.25 30.19 12.74
C VAL A 430 -11.45 30.03 14.04
N ASN A 431 -10.20 30.48 14.05
CA ASN A 431 -9.29 30.42 15.19
C ASN A 431 -8.91 31.80 15.75
N ALA A 432 -9.60 32.87 15.35
CA ALA A 432 -9.37 34.22 15.89
C ALA A 432 -9.45 34.26 17.44
N GLU A 433 -10.26 33.40 18.04
CA GLU A 433 -10.38 33.23 19.50
C GLU A 433 -9.03 32.94 20.19
N ARG A 434 -8.07 32.31 19.49
CA ARG A 434 -6.72 32.00 20.01
C ARG A 434 -5.91 33.26 20.38
N ALA A 435 -6.29 34.43 19.87
CA ALA A 435 -5.61 35.70 20.14
C ALA A 435 -6.06 36.38 21.45
N LYS A 436 -7.11 35.86 22.10
CA LYS A 436 -7.59 36.40 23.38
C LYS A 436 -6.67 36.00 24.53
N GLU A 437 -6.73 36.75 25.63
CA GLU A 437 -5.98 36.45 26.86
C GLU A 437 -6.37 35.10 27.46
N ASN A 438 -7.67 34.76 27.39
CA ASN A 438 -8.22 33.46 27.81
C ASN A 438 -9.04 32.83 26.68
N PRO A 439 -8.39 32.15 25.70
CA PRO A 439 -9.09 31.50 24.60
C PRO A 439 -9.96 30.34 25.08
N ASP A 440 -11.15 30.18 24.50
CA ASP A 440 -11.97 28.98 24.71
C ASP A 440 -11.38 27.78 23.94
N ALA A 441 -10.95 26.76 24.69
CA ALA A 441 -10.38 25.53 24.14
C ALA A 441 -11.41 24.67 23.37
N ASN A 442 -12.72 24.90 23.56
CA ASN A 442 -13.78 24.18 22.84
C ASN A 442 -14.04 24.77 21.45
N ILE A 443 -13.71 26.05 21.25
CA ILE A 443 -13.92 26.78 20.00
C ILE A 443 -12.65 26.77 19.15
N THR A 444 -11.49 26.82 19.78
CA THR A 444 -10.20 26.84 19.08
C THR A 444 -9.73 25.44 18.68
N ALA A 445 -8.97 25.36 17.59
CA ALA A 445 -8.24 24.15 17.28
C ALA A 445 -7.15 23.91 18.32
N THR A 446 -6.70 22.66 18.43
CA THR A 446 -5.68 22.31 19.44
C THR A 446 -4.37 23.05 19.20
N ASN A 447 -3.60 23.26 20.27
CA ASN A 447 -2.24 23.80 20.17
C ASN A 447 -1.34 22.93 19.30
N GLY A 448 -1.56 21.61 19.33
CA GLY A 448 -0.87 20.64 18.49
C GLY A 448 -1.01 20.93 17.00
N MET A 449 -2.25 21.12 16.54
CA MET A 449 -2.53 21.49 15.15
C MET A 449 -1.82 22.77 14.75
N PHE A 450 -1.85 23.80 15.60
CA PHE A 450 -1.24 25.10 15.31
C PHE A 450 0.29 25.05 15.28
N VAL A 451 0.93 24.27 16.15
CA VAL A 451 2.39 24.06 16.10
C VAL A 451 2.79 23.45 14.75
N ASN A 452 2.07 22.42 14.30
CA ASN A 452 2.32 21.81 13.00
C ASN A 452 2.02 22.78 11.84
N LEU A 453 0.94 23.56 11.93
CA LEU A 453 0.57 24.55 10.92
C LEU A 453 1.64 25.65 10.77
N THR A 454 2.17 26.16 11.89
CA THR A 454 3.25 27.16 11.87
C THR A 454 4.51 26.62 11.20
N MET A 455 4.86 25.35 11.43
CA MET A 455 5.99 24.69 10.75
C MET A 455 5.77 24.58 9.24
N VAL A 456 4.57 24.21 8.81
CA VAL A 456 4.20 24.13 7.39
C VAL A 456 4.30 25.51 6.73
N VAL A 457 3.67 26.53 7.31
CA VAL A 457 3.69 27.90 6.76
C VAL A 457 5.11 28.43 6.66
N SER A 458 5.93 28.23 7.69
CA SER A 458 7.34 28.65 7.69
C SER A 458 8.10 27.99 6.54
N THR A 459 7.96 26.67 6.41
CA THR A 459 8.65 25.88 5.38
C THR A 459 8.24 26.32 3.97
N CYS A 460 6.95 26.55 3.73
CA CYS A 460 6.47 27.03 2.43
C CYS A 460 6.98 28.44 2.11
N VAL A 461 7.02 29.35 3.08
CA VAL A 461 7.53 30.73 2.90
C VAL A 461 9.03 30.72 2.59
N PHE A 462 9.83 29.95 3.32
CA PHE A 462 11.27 29.84 3.05
C PHE A 462 11.56 29.22 1.67
N SER A 463 10.78 28.22 1.25
CA SER A 463 10.90 27.61 -0.08
C SER A 463 10.60 28.60 -1.21
N ALA A 464 9.64 29.51 -1.01
CA ALA A 464 9.33 30.57 -1.96
C ALA A 464 10.46 31.61 -2.07
N SER A 465 11.01 32.04 -0.92
CA SER A 465 12.05 33.07 -0.84
C SER A 465 13.38 32.66 -1.48
N PHE A 466 13.80 31.39 -1.32
CA PHE A 466 15.01 30.87 -1.96
C PHE A 466 14.88 30.65 -3.47
N ARG A 467 13.67 30.44 -4.00
CA ARG A 467 13.46 30.30 -5.46
C ARG A 467 13.55 31.64 -6.18
N THR A 468 13.08 32.72 -5.58
CA THR A 468 13.27 34.08 -6.12
C THR A 468 14.75 34.51 -6.14
N SER A 469 15.58 33.99 -5.24
CA SER A 469 17.00 34.36 -5.16
C SER A 469 17.94 33.55 -6.07
N ARG A 470 17.47 32.45 -6.69
CA ARG A 470 18.25 31.67 -7.68
C ARG A 470 17.93 32.03 -9.13
N VAL A 471 17.00 32.95 -9.36
CA VAL A 471 16.60 33.45 -10.69
C VAL A 471 17.06 34.90 -10.91
N ALA A 472 17.85 35.45 -9.97
CA ALA A 472 18.45 36.78 -10.06
C ALA A 472 19.94 36.69 -10.38
#